data_AF-A0A2N3WUY6-F1
#
_entry.id   AF-A0A2N3WUY6-F1
#
_cell.length_a   1.000
_cell.length_b   1.000
_cell.length_c   1.000
_cell.angle_alpha   90.00
_cell.angle_beta   90.00
_cell.angle_gamma   90.00
#
_symmetry.space_group_name_H-M   'P 1'
#
loop_
_entity.id
_entity.type
_entity.pdbx_description
1 polymer ?
#
loop_
_entity_poly.entity_id
_entity_poly.type
_entity_poly.pdbx_seq_one_letter_code
_entity_poly.pdbx_strand_id
1 'polypeptide(L)' 'MPEIVAIIEAAQTAYRRFVAANPDRDIRVAVGNAVGFLTADLRTAAELTAATREG' A
#
# COMPACT_ATOMS: atom_id res chain seq x y z
N MET A 1 10.19 7.01 -8.11
CA MET A 1 9.87 7.78 -6.89
C MET A 1 10.12 6.90 -5.68
N PRO A 2 11.31 6.96 -5.08
CA PRO A 2 11.68 6.11 -3.95
C PRO A 2 10.75 6.28 -2.74
N GLU A 3 10.14 7.46 -2.57
CA GLU A 3 9.23 7.77 -1.46
C GLU A 3 7.93 6.97 -1.55
N ILE A 4 7.34 6.83 -2.74
CA ILE A 4 6.12 6.03 -2.95
C ILE A 4 6.38 4.56 -2.63
N VAL A 5 7.53 4.04 -3.10
CA VAL A 5 7.91 2.64 -2.82
C VAL A 5 8.07 2.42 -1.31
N ALA A 6 8.73 3.36 -0.62
CA ALA A 6 8.89 3.29 0.83
C ALA A 6 7.54 3.31 1.58
N ILE A 7 6.56 4.09 1.13
CA ILE A 7 5.21 4.11 1.72
C ILE A 7 4.51 2.76 1.53
N ILE A 8 4.60 2.17 0.34
CA ILE A 8 4.02 0.85 0.05
C ILE A 8 4.64 -0.22 0.96
N GLU A 9 5.98 -0.23 1.08
CA GLU A 9 6.70 -1.17 1.93
C GLU A 9 6.35 -1.01 3.41
N ALA A 10 6.21 0.23 3.88
CA ALA A 10 5.80 0.55 5.24
C ALA A 10 4.36 0.05 5.53
N ALA A 11 3.42 0.31 4.62
CA ALA A 11 2.03 -0.14 4.75
C ALA A 11 1.93 -1.68 4.78
N GLN A 12 2.64 -2.37 3.89
CA GLN A 12 2.66 -3.84 3.89
C GLN A 12 3.32 -4.41 5.14
N THR A 13 4.38 -3.77 5.66
CA THR A 13 5.04 -4.19 6.90
C THR A 13 4.12 -4.03 8.10
N ALA A 14 3.41 -2.90 8.19
CA ALA A 14 2.41 -2.67 9.22
C ALA A 14 1.28 -3.71 9.13
N TYR A 15 0.79 -4.01 7.92
CA TYR A 15 -0.24 -5.02 7.72
C TYR A 15 0.21 -6.41 8.16
N ARG A 16 1.45 -6.84 7.83
CA ARG A 16 1.99 -8.12 8.28
C ARG A 16 2.05 -8.21 9.81
N ARG A 17 2.48 -7.14 10.49
CA ARG A 17 2.49 -7.08 11.97
C ARG A 17 1.08 -7.14 12.55
N PHE A 18 0.14 -6.42 11.94
CA PHE A 18 -1.27 -6.47 12.32
C PHE A 18 -1.84 -7.88 12.16
N VAL A 19 -1.61 -8.58 11.04
CA VAL A 19 -2.05 -9.97 10.84
C VAL A 19 -1.42 -10.91 11.87
N ALA A 20 -0.15 -10.72 12.20
CA ALA A 20 0.55 -11.53 13.20
C ALA A 20 -0.02 -11.37 14.63
N ALA A 21 -0.70 -10.25 14.92
CA ALA A 21 -1.44 -10.05 16.17
C ALA A 21 -2.78 -10.81 16.20
N ASN A 22 -3.07 -11.63 15.18
CA ASN A 22 -4.27 -12.45 15.03
C ASN A 22 -5.60 -11.69 15.25
N PRO A 23 -5.85 -10.62 14.49
CA PRO A 23 -7.06 -9.81 14.61
C PRO A 23 -8.27 -10.61 14.13
N ASP A 24 -9.46 -10.17 14.57
CA ASP A 24 -10.73 -10.71 14.09
C ASP A 24 -10.78 -10.72 12.57
N ARG A 25 -11.41 -11.76 12.01
CA ARG A 25 -11.44 -12.01 10.57
C ARG A 25 -11.93 -10.80 9.78
N ASP A 26 -13.00 -10.16 10.23
CA ASP A 26 -13.62 -9.07 9.48
C ASP A 26 -12.77 -7.79 9.54
N ILE A 27 -12.12 -7.54 10.68
CA ILE A 27 -11.13 -6.47 10.81
C ILE A 27 -9.94 -6.76 9.89
N ARG A 28 -9.48 -8.01 9.85
CA ARG A 28 -8.37 -8.42 8.98
C ARG A 28 -8.67 -8.15 7.51
N VAL A 29 -9.86 -8.51 7.05
CA VAL A 29 -10.32 -8.28 5.67
C VAL A 29 -10.42 -6.78 5.37
N ALA A 30 -11.05 -6.01 6.26
CA ALA A 30 -11.21 -4.57 6.06
C ALA A 30 -9.87 -3.84 5.94
N VAL A 31 -8.93 -4.13 6.85
CA VAL A 31 -7.58 -3.53 6.82
C VAL A 31 -6.79 -4.02 5.60
N GLY A 32 -6.91 -5.30 5.23
CA GLY A 32 -6.27 -5.84 4.04
C GLY A 32 -6.73 -5.16 2.76
N ASN A 33 -8.03 -4.90 2.62
CA ASN A 33 -8.59 -4.17 1.49
C ASN A 33 -8.07 -2.72 1.44
N ALA A 34 -8.04 -2.02 2.58
CA ALA A 34 -7.53 -0.65 2.65
C ALA A 34 -6.05 -0.57 2.21
N VAL A 35 -5.20 -1.49 2.67
CA VAL A 35 -3.78 -1.56 2.27
C VAL A 35 -3.63 -1.90 0.79
N GLY A 36 -4.51 -2.76 0.26
CA GLY A 36 -4.58 -3.10 -1.16
C GLY A 36 -4.90 -1.88 -2.02
N PHE A 37 -5.96 -1.13 -1.68
CA PHE A 37 -6.35 0.09 -2.41
C PHE A 37 -5.25 1.16 -2.34
N LEU A 38 -4.69 1.42 -1.17
CA LEU A 38 -3.57 2.36 -1.01
C LEU A 38 -2.39 1.99 -1.91
N THR A 39 -2.04 0.71 -1.99
CA THR A 39 -0.93 0.23 -2.83
C THR A 39 -1.22 0.45 -4.32
N ALA A 40 -2.46 0.23 -4.76
CA ALA A 40 -2.86 0.45 -6.14
C ALA A 40 -2.79 1.94 -6.51
N ASP A 41 -3.39 2.81 -5.70
CA ASP A 41 -3.41 4.27 -5.93
C ASP A 41 -1.99 4.84 -6.02
N LEU A 42 -1.12 4.42 -5.10
CA LEU A 42 0.28 4.85 -5.08
C LEU A 42 1.06 4.39 -6.30
N ARG A 43 0.82 3.17 -6.81
CA ARG A 43 1.43 2.69 -8.05
C ARG A 43 0.98 3.52 -9.25
N THR A 44 -0.32 3.77 -9.37
CA THR A 44 -0.86 4.63 -10.42
C THR A 44 -0.28 6.05 -10.37
N ALA A 45 -0.14 6.63 -9.18
CA ALA A 45 0.48 7.94 -9.01
C ALA A 45 1.97 7.97 -9.43
N ALA A 46 2.71 6.90 -9.12
CA ALA A 46 4.11 6.78 -9.54
C ALA A 46 4.24 6.65 -11.07
N GLU A 47 3.37 5.86 -11.69
CA GLU A 47 3.31 5.68 -13.15
C GLU A 47 2.96 6.99 -13.85
N LEU A 48 1.94 7.72 -13.38
CA LEU A 48 1.55 9.01 -13.95
C LEU A 48 2.69 10.03 -13.84
N THR A 49 3.35 10.10 -12.69
CA THR A 49 4.46 11.04 -12.48
C THR A 49 5.65 10.71 -13.38
N ALA A 50 5.92 9.42 -13.63
CA ALA A 50 6.95 9.00 -14.58
C ALA A 50 6.59 9.42 -16.00
N ALA A 51 5.37 9.15 -16.46
CA ALA A 51 4.89 9.53 -17.79
C ALA A 51 4.95 11.03 -18.04
N THR A 52 4.60 11.86 -17.04
CA THR A 52 4.68 13.33 -17.16
C THR A 52 6.09 13.90 -17.12
N ARG A 53 7.10 13.13 -16.69
CA ARG A 53 8.50 13.58 -16.66
C ARG A 53 9.23 13.28 -17.97
N GLU A 54 8.69 12.37 -18.78
CA GLU A 54 9.25 11.95 -20.07
C GLU A 54 8.68 12.72 -21.28
N GLY A 55 7.59 13.48 -21.09
CA GLY A 55 6.97 14.34 -22.12
C GLY A 55 7.25 15.82 -21.89
#